data_AF-A0A7C5QF26-F1
#
_entry.id   AF-A0A7C5QF26-F1
#
_cell.length_a   1.000
_cell.length_b   1.000
_cell.length_c   1.000
_cell.angle_alpha   90.00
_cell.angle_beta   90.00
_cell.angle_gamma   90.00
#
_symmetry.space_group_name_H-M   'P 1'
#
loop_
_entity.id
_entity.type
_entity.pdbx_description
1 polymer ?
#
loop_
_entity_poly.entity_id
_entity_poly.type
_entity_poly.pdbx_seq_one_letter_code
_entity_poly.pdbx_strand_id
1 'polypeptide(L)'
;MGAAVEPFYPKVEWHVLVETVHALPLYASHKAYVRDKILLSKPDITVEELVSRLGMTSGEAMVILWELRKTGGEVLQMLKVENVEKPRYTLAALGGTFSMIHVGHMALLLTAFQTAEKVIIGVTSDAYASTLSKQHPIPSFEERTAMIRRFLAAQGWAERSRMVKLEDPYGPTVEDPTIEALVVSPSTASRAVEINSKRVERMMKPLEVFVCPLVVAEDGQPVSSTRVMKGEITVEGRLVRRES
;
A
#
# COMPACT_ATOMS: atom_id res chain seq x y z
N MET A 1 21.15 2.68 -5.73
CA MET A 1 20.19 2.53 -6.84
C MET A 1 19.79 1.06 -6.94
N GLY A 2 18.66 0.68 -6.33
CA GLY A 2 18.11 -0.67 -6.51
C GLY A 2 17.20 -0.65 -7.73
N ALA A 3 17.69 -1.16 -8.86
CA ALA A 3 16.86 -1.30 -10.05
C ALA A 3 15.76 -2.32 -9.78
N ALA A 4 14.50 -1.91 -9.99
CA ALA A 4 13.40 -2.85 -10.11
C ALA A 4 13.77 -3.89 -11.18
N VAL A 5 13.46 -5.16 -10.94
CA VAL A 5 13.73 -6.22 -11.92
C VAL A 5 12.95 -5.89 -13.19
N GLU A 6 13.67 -5.59 -14.27
CA GLU A 6 13.09 -5.22 -15.56
C GLU A 6 12.20 -6.35 -16.07
N PRO A 7 10.98 -6.06 -16.55
CA PRO A 7 10.22 -7.04 -17.30
C PRO A 7 10.92 -7.27 -18.66
N PHE A 8 11.28 -8.53 -18.94
CA PHE A 8 12.01 -8.89 -20.16
C PHE A 8 11.09 -8.83 -21.39
N TYR A 9 11.34 -7.87 -22.30
CA TYR A 9 10.65 -7.74 -23.58
C TYR A 9 11.64 -7.75 -24.77
N PRO A 10 11.54 -8.72 -25.70
CA PRO A 10 12.60 -9.02 -26.67
C PRO A 10 12.73 -8.05 -27.86
N LYS A 11 12.11 -6.85 -27.83
CA LYS A 11 12.10 -5.93 -28.99
C LYS A 11 12.45 -4.46 -28.70
N VAL A 12 12.48 -4.02 -27.44
CA VAL A 12 12.84 -2.64 -27.05
C VAL A 12 13.53 -2.71 -25.69
N GLU A 13 14.68 -2.05 -25.54
CA GLU A 13 15.34 -1.94 -24.23
C GLU A 13 14.46 -1.12 -23.27
N TRP A 14 14.22 -1.63 -22.07
CA TRP A 14 13.23 -1.06 -21.14
C TRP A 14 13.51 0.41 -20.82
N HIS A 15 14.78 0.77 -20.63
CA HIS A 15 15.17 2.16 -20.37
C HIS A 15 14.81 3.10 -21.53
N VAL A 16 14.97 2.68 -22.79
CA VAL A 16 14.59 3.47 -23.97
C VAL A 16 13.08 3.69 -24.00
N LEU A 17 12.29 2.67 -23.65
CA LEU A 17 10.84 2.81 -23.55
C LEU A 17 10.45 3.82 -22.47
N VAL A 18 11.04 3.73 -21.27
CA VAL A 18 10.79 4.64 -20.16
C VAL A 18 11.11 6.08 -20.55
N GLU A 19 12.31 6.33 -21.11
CA GLU A 19 12.73 7.66 -21.57
C GLU A 19 11.78 8.23 -22.63
N THR A 20 11.39 7.39 -23.60
CA THR A 20 10.46 7.80 -24.67
C THR A 20 9.09 8.18 -24.10
N VAL A 21 8.59 7.39 -23.15
CA VAL A 21 7.29 7.64 -22.52
C VAL A 21 7.32 8.89 -21.63
N HIS A 22 8.41 9.12 -20.88
CA HIS A 22 8.55 10.32 -20.06
C HIS A 22 8.57 11.62 -20.88
N ALA A 23 9.01 11.55 -22.12
CA ALA A 23 8.98 12.69 -23.05
C ALA A 23 7.57 13.02 -23.58
N LEU A 24 6.54 12.18 -23.33
CA LEU A 24 5.18 12.44 -23.79
C LEU A 24 4.54 13.62 -23.02
N PRO A 25 3.94 14.62 -23.70
CA PRO A 25 3.40 15.83 -23.05
C PRO A 25 2.37 15.58 -21.95
N LEU A 26 1.55 14.53 -22.10
CA LEU A 26 0.47 14.21 -21.16
C LEU A 26 0.87 13.19 -20.09
N TYR A 27 2.09 12.66 -20.13
CA TYR A 27 2.53 11.57 -19.27
C TYR A 27 2.31 11.86 -17.78
N ALA A 28 2.75 13.03 -17.31
CA ALA A 28 2.61 13.43 -15.91
C ALA A 28 1.14 13.49 -15.47
N SER A 29 0.28 14.04 -16.31
CA SER A 29 -1.17 14.16 -16.06
C SER A 29 -1.85 12.79 -16.09
N HIS A 30 -1.50 11.93 -17.04
CA HIS A 30 -1.99 10.55 -17.12
C HIS A 30 -1.56 9.75 -15.90
N LYS A 31 -0.28 9.78 -15.53
CA LYS A 31 0.24 9.10 -14.35
C LYS A 31 -0.48 9.57 -13.07
N ALA A 32 -0.68 10.87 -12.90
CA ALA A 32 -1.42 11.42 -11.77
C ALA A 32 -2.88 10.94 -11.75
N TYR A 33 -3.57 10.98 -12.89
CA TYR A 33 -4.95 10.49 -13.00
C TYR A 33 -5.06 8.98 -12.71
N VAL A 34 -4.11 8.19 -13.20
CA VAL A 34 -4.07 6.75 -12.95
C VAL A 34 -3.87 6.47 -11.46
N ARG A 35 -2.93 7.16 -10.82
CA ARG A 35 -2.70 7.06 -9.38
C ARG A 35 -3.94 7.46 -8.56
N ASP A 36 -4.51 8.62 -8.86
CA ASP A 36 -5.47 9.30 -7.98
C ASP A 36 -6.93 8.93 -8.25
N LYS A 37 -7.22 8.29 -9.39
CA LYS A 37 -8.59 7.92 -9.79
C LYS A 37 -8.71 6.46 -10.18
N ILE A 38 -7.86 5.99 -11.08
CA ILE A 38 -7.99 4.64 -11.63
C ILE A 38 -7.60 3.59 -10.60
N LEU A 39 -6.39 3.65 -10.04
CA LEU A 39 -5.90 2.65 -9.09
C LEU A 39 -6.64 2.65 -7.76
N LEU A 40 -7.30 3.76 -7.39
CA LEU A 40 -8.18 3.79 -6.22
C LEU A 40 -9.48 2.99 -6.43
N SER A 41 -10.00 2.99 -7.66
CA SER A 41 -11.27 2.32 -8.00
C SER A 41 -11.08 0.90 -8.56
N LYS A 42 -9.99 0.68 -9.30
CA LYS A 42 -9.62 -0.59 -9.92
C LYS A 42 -8.11 -0.82 -9.79
N PRO A 43 -7.63 -1.25 -8.60
CA PRO A 43 -6.20 -1.47 -8.35
C PRO A 43 -5.58 -2.51 -9.29
N ASP A 44 -6.38 -3.50 -9.71
CA ASP A 44 -6.03 -4.63 -10.57
C ASP A 44 -6.09 -4.33 -12.08
N ILE A 45 -6.29 -3.08 -12.49
CA ILE A 45 -6.42 -2.71 -13.91
C ILE A 45 -5.25 -3.23 -14.76
N THR A 46 -5.58 -3.83 -15.91
CA THR A 46 -4.57 -4.32 -16.87
C THR A 46 -4.05 -3.20 -17.76
N VAL A 47 -2.96 -3.46 -18.49
CA VAL A 47 -2.43 -2.51 -19.49
C VAL A 47 -3.50 -2.27 -20.57
N GLU A 48 -4.16 -3.33 -21.02
CA GLU A 48 -5.17 -3.32 -22.07
C GLU A 48 -6.40 -2.50 -21.66
N GLU A 49 -6.89 -2.71 -20.43
CA GLU A 49 -8.00 -1.93 -19.88
C GLU A 49 -7.63 -0.46 -19.71
N LEU A 50 -6.41 -0.15 -19.27
CA LEU A 50 -5.95 1.22 -19.08
C LEU A 50 -5.84 1.95 -20.43
N VAL A 51 -5.27 1.29 -21.43
CA VAL A 51 -5.22 1.75 -22.83
C VAL A 51 -6.62 2.04 -23.35
N SER A 52 -7.54 1.09 -23.19
CA SER A 52 -8.93 1.26 -23.65
C SER A 52 -9.64 2.43 -22.95
N ARG A 53 -9.36 2.67 -21.67
CA ARG A 53 -10.02 3.69 -20.86
C ARG A 53 -9.51 5.11 -21.11
N LEU A 54 -8.22 5.27 -21.38
CA LEU A 54 -7.57 6.58 -21.51
C LEU A 54 -7.13 6.92 -22.94
N GLY A 55 -7.25 5.98 -23.89
CA GLY A 55 -6.80 6.18 -25.26
C GLY A 55 -5.28 6.37 -25.40
N MET A 56 -4.51 5.89 -24.41
CA MET A 56 -3.05 5.98 -24.39
C MET A 56 -2.37 4.81 -25.11
N THR A 57 -1.07 4.91 -25.36
CA THR A 57 -0.30 3.80 -25.93
C THR A 57 -0.04 2.70 -24.91
N SER A 58 0.16 1.46 -25.36
CA SER A 58 0.51 0.35 -24.47
C SER A 58 1.83 0.60 -23.73
N GLY A 59 2.83 1.19 -24.41
CA GLY A 59 4.10 1.58 -23.78
C GLY A 59 3.90 2.58 -22.63
N GLU A 60 3.07 3.60 -22.85
CA GLU A 60 2.72 4.57 -21.81
C GLU A 60 2.02 3.90 -20.61
N ALA A 61 0.99 3.08 -20.87
CA ALA A 61 0.28 2.36 -19.83
C ALA A 61 1.21 1.41 -19.03
N MET A 62 2.12 0.71 -19.71
CA MET A 62 3.10 -0.17 -19.09
C MET A 62 4.02 0.59 -18.12
N VAL A 63 4.61 1.70 -18.57
CA VAL A 63 5.50 2.52 -17.72
C VAL A 63 4.72 3.13 -16.56
N ILE A 64 3.50 3.65 -16.78
CA ILE A 64 2.67 4.19 -15.69
C ILE A 64 2.40 3.11 -14.63
N LEU A 65 1.94 1.93 -15.03
CA LEU A 65 1.63 0.86 -14.08
C LEU A 65 2.89 0.33 -13.39
N TRP A 66 4.01 0.20 -14.11
CA TRP A 66 5.29 -0.19 -13.54
C TRP A 66 5.79 0.81 -12.49
N GLU A 67 5.64 2.11 -12.71
CA GLU A 67 6.08 3.12 -11.74
C GLU A 67 5.14 3.26 -10.53
N LEU A 68 3.84 3.00 -10.72
CA LEU A 68 2.85 3.13 -9.66
C LEU A 68 2.66 1.85 -8.84
N ARG A 69 3.09 0.70 -9.36
CA ARG A 69 3.06 -0.60 -8.67
C ARG A 69 4.44 -0.96 -8.16
N LYS A 70 4.46 -1.85 -7.17
CA LYS A 70 5.66 -2.49 -6.66
C LYS A 70 5.47 -3.99 -6.62
N THR A 71 6.54 -4.72 -6.87
CA THR A 71 6.61 -6.16 -6.61
C THR A 71 6.96 -6.41 -5.14
N GLY A 72 6.67 -7.62 -4.65
CA GLY A 72 7.12 -8.00 -3.32
C GLY A 72 8.64 -7.97 -3.16
N GLY A 73 9.39 -8.34 -4.22
CA GLY A 73 10.86 -8.27 -4.24
C GLY A 73 11.39 -6.86 -4.01
N GLU A 74 10.83 -5.86 -4.71
CA GLU A 74 11.19 -4.45 -4.51
C GLU A 74 10.91 -3.98 -3.08
N VAL A 75 9.74 -4.30 -2.52
CA VAL A 75 9.39 -3.92 -1.14
C VAL A 75 10.38 -4.54 -0.15
N LEU A 76 10.69 -5.82 -0.30
CA LEU A 76 11.65 -6.52 0.56
C LEU A 76 13.06 -5.95 0.44
N GLN A 77 13.46 -5.48 -0.74
CA GLN A 77 14.72 -4.77 -0.92
C GLN A 77 14.69 -3.42 -0.21
N MET A 78 13.61 -2.65 -0.34
CA MET A 78 13.47 -1.34 0.33
C MET A 78 13.53 -1.47 1.85
N LEU A 79 12.98 -2.52 2.44
CA LEU A 79 13.07 -2.78 3.89
C LEU A 79 14.51 -3.01 4.38
N LYS A 80 15.41 -3.47 3.50
CA LYS A 80 16.82 -3.71 3.84
C LYS A 80 17.68 -2.45 3.71
N VAL A 81 17.18 -1.43 3.02
CA VAL A 81 17.92 -0.18 2.83
C VAL A 81 17.65 0.73 4.03
N GLU A 82 18.71 1.14 4.72
CA GLU A 82 18.59 2.13 5.77
C GLU A 82 18.09 3.45 5.18
N ASN A 83 17.01 3.98 5.73
CA ASN A 83 16.53 5.31 5.35
C ASN A 83 17.38 6.37 6.06
N VAL A 84 18.15 7.12 5.26
CA VAL A 84 19.05 8.18 5.76
C VAL A 84 18.29 9.51 5.92
N GLU A 85 17.12 9.65 5.30
CA GLU A 85 16.31 10.87 5.39
C GLU A 85 15.48 10.91 6.67
N LYS A 86 15.45 12.09 7.29
CA LYS A 86 14.61 12.33 8.45
C LYS A 86 13.14 12.37 8.03
N PRO A 87 12.23 11.73 8.78
CA PRO A 87 10.80 11.82 8.53
C PRO A 87 10.29 13.27 8.55
N ARG A 88 9.28 13.57 7.73
CA ARG A 88 8.72 14.93 7.61
C ARG A 88 7.76 15.27 8.75
N TYR A 89 7.12 14.27 9.35
CA TYR A 89 6.09 14.44 10.38
C TYR A 89 6.52 13.81 11.70
N THR A 90 5.96 14.31 12.80
CA THR A 90 6.18 13.73 14.13
C THR A 90 5.34 12.47 14.30
N LEU A 91 4.06 12.52 13.90
CA LEU A 91 3.11 11.44 14.13
C LEU A 91 2.26 11.14 12.89
N ALA A 92 2.36 9.89 12.42
CA ALA A 92 1.46 9.33 11.43
C ALA A 92 0.56 8.25 12.04
N ALA A 93 -0.58 8.02 11.41
CA ALA A 93 -1.46 6.89 11.70
C ALA A 93 -1.66 6.02 10.46
N LEU A 94 -1.87 4.73 10.69
CA LEU A 94 -2.37 3.78 9.70
C LEU A 94 -3.33 2.81 10.38
N GLY A 95 -4.16 2.14 9.58
CA GLY A 95 -5.14 1.18 10.09
C GLY A 95 -5.27 -0.03 9.18
N GLY A 96 -5.55 -1.19 9.76
CA GLY A 96 -5.82 -2.41 9.02
C GLY A 96 -6.29 -3.56 9.88
N THR A 97 -6.83 -4.60 9.24
CA THR A 97 -7.14 -5.85 9.93
C THR A 97 -5.87 -6.64 10.20
N PHE A 98 -4.92 -6.66 9.26
CA PHE A 98 -3.67 -7.45 9.35
C PHE A 98 -3.92 -8.93 9.63
N SER A 99 -4.89 -9.55 8.94
CA SER A 99 -5.20 -10.99 9.07
C SER A 99 -3.97 -11.87 8.88
N MET A 100 -3.01 -11.42 8.07
CA MET A 100 -1.65 -11.93 8.03
C MET A 100 -0.70 -10.84 7.53
N ILE A 101 0.59 -10.96 7.80
CA ILE A 101 1.60 -10.02 7.28
C ILE A 101 2.11 -10.52 5.93
N HIS A 102 1.94 -9.69 4.90
CA HIS A 102 2.44 -9.90 3.54
C HIS A 102 3.04 -8.61 3.01
N VAL A 103 3.72 -8.66 1.86
CA VAL A 103 4.45 -7.51 1.30
C VAL A 103 3.61 -6.24 1.12
N GLY A 104 2.31 -6.35 0.83
CA GLY A 104 1.39 -5.20 0.85
C GLY A 104 1.31 -4.47 2.21
N HIS A 105 1.21 -5.21 3.32
CA HIS A 105 1.24 -4.62 4.67
C HIS A 105 2.63 -4.08 5.02
N MET A 106 3.68 -4.75 4.56
CA MET A 106 5.06 -4.28 4.77
C MET A 106 5.30 -2.95 4.05
N ALA A 107 4.80 -2.78 2.82
CA ALA A 107 4.85 -1.50 2.10
C ALA A 107 4.08 -0.40 2.84
N LEU A 108 2.88 -0.71 3.35
CA LEU A 108 2.09 0.23 4.15
C LEU A 108 2.84 0.70 5.41
N LEU A 109 3.42 -0.23 6.15
CA LEU A 109 4.21 0.05 7.35
C LEU A 109 5.47 0.85 6.99
N LEU A 110 6.21 0.42 5.97
CA LEU A 110 7.41 1.11 5.48
C LEU A 110 7.10 2.57 5.12
N THR A 111 6.06 2.82 4.33
CA THR A 111 5.64 4.18 3.99
C THR A 111 5.38 5.01 5.25
N ALA A 112 4.70 4.46 6.27
CA ALA A 112 4.43 5.20 7.49
C ALA A 112 5.68 5.54 8.31
N PHE A 113 6.62 4.60 8.45
CA PHE A 113 7.88 4.83 9.18
C PHE A 113 8.89 5.71 8.41
N GLN A 114 8.74 5.84 7.09
CA GLN A 114 9.44 6.85 6.29
C GLN A 114 8.78 8.23 6.43
N THR A 115 7.45 8.29 6.53
CA THR A 115 6.71 9.56 6.63
C THR A 115 6.84 10.23 7.99
N ALA A 116 6.81 9.47 9.09
CA ALA A 116 6.78 10.05 10.44
C ALA A 116 7.73 9.41 11.46
N GLU A 117 8.16 10.19 12.44
CA GLU A 117 9.00 9.75 13.56
C GLU A 117 8.31 8.68 14.42
N LYS A 118 7.02 8.83 14.70
CA LYS A 118 6.21 7.84 15.41
C LYS A 118 4.99 7.45 14.58
N VAL A 119 4.58 6.19 14.71
CA VAL A 119 3.45 5.63 13.97
C VAL A 119 2.44 4.99 14.91
N ILE A 120 1.19 5.42 14.80
CA ILE A 120 0.04 4.73 15.39
C ILE A 120 -0.44 3.66 14.41
N ILE A 121 -0.49 2.42 14.88
CA ILE A 121 -0.93 1.27 14.11
C ILE A 121 -2.27 0.81 14.68
N GLY A 122 -3.35 1.19 14.01
CA GLY A 122 -4.69 0.75 14.31
C GLY A 122 -4.93 -0.67 13.83
N VAL A 123 -5.31 -1.57 14.73
CA VAL A 123 -5.63 -2.96 14.44
C VAL A 123 -7.10 -3.20 14.80
N THR A 124 -7.91 -3.63 13.83
CA THR A 124 -9.35 -3.86 14.07
C THR A 124 -9.57 -4.85 15.21
N SER A 125 -10.54 -4.61 16.08
CA SER A 125 -10.99 -5.60 17.07
C SER A 125 -11.59 -6.81 16.38
N ASP A 126 -11.76 -7.93 17.10
CA ASP A 126 -12.38 -9.13 16.52
C ASP A 126 -13.85 -8.89 16.19
N ALA A 127 -14.55 -8.16 17.07
CA ALA A 127 -15.93 -7.73 16.84
C ALA A 127 -16.02 -6.89 15.55
N TYR A 128 -15.19 -5.85 15.40
CA TYR A 128 -15.24 -5.01 14.22
C TYR A 128 -14.79 -5.76 12.96
N ALA A 129 -13.73 -6.56 13.04
CA ALA A 129 -13.24 -7.35 11.91
C ALA A 129 -14.30 -8.33 11.36
N SER A 130 -15.12 -8.91 12.23
CA SER A 130 -16.20 -9.82 11.84
C SER A 130 -17.27 -9.15 10.96
N THR A 131 -17.45 -7.83 11.09
CA THR A 131 -18.40 -7.05 10.27
C THR A 131 -17.91 -6.75 8.86
N LEU A 132 -16.62 -6.96 8.58
CA LEU A 132 -15.97 -6.58 7.32
C LEU A 132 -16.14 -7.62 6.19
N SER A 133 -16.96 -8.65 6.40
CA SER A 133 -17.32 -9.68 5.40
C SER A 133 -16.13 -10.22 4.59
N LYS A 134 -15.02 -10.51 5.27
CA LYS A 134 -13.79 -11.01 4.63
C LYS A 134 -13.98 -12.44 4.16
N GLN A 135 -13.47 -12.75 2.97
CA GLN A 135 -13.57 -14.06 2.32
C GLN A 135 -12.47 -15.04 2.80
N HIS A 136 -11.99 -14.87 4.03
CA HIS A 136 -10.92 -15.66 4.63
C HIS A 136 -11.00 -15.60 6.17
N PRO A 137 -10.49 -16.61 6.89
CA PRO A 137 -10.43 -16.60 8.36
C PRO A 137 -9.61 -15.43 8.89
N ILE A 138 -10.10 -14.75 9.92
CA ILE A 138 -9.39 -13.66 10.58
C ILE A 138 -8.87 -14.18 11.93
N PRO A 139 -7.54 -14.21 12.16
CA PRO A 139 -7.00 -14.56 13.48
C PRO A 139 -7.44 -13.57 14.56
N SER A 140 -7.33 -13.96 15.83
CA SER A 140 -7.67 -13.09 16.96
C SER A 140 -6.87 -11.78 16.98
N PHE A 141 -7.39 -10.77 17.67
CA PHE A 141 -6.71 -9.50 17.84
C PHE A 141 -5.31 -9.68 18.44
N GLU A 142 -5.17 -10.58 19.41
CA GLU A 142 -3.92 -10.92 20.06
C GLU A 142 -2.92 -11.54 19.08
N GLU A 143 -3.35 -12.49 18.24
CA GLU A 143 -2.49 -13.10 17.22
C GLU A 143 -2.04 -12.09 16.17
N ARG A 144 -2.96 -11.24 15.69
CA ARG A 144 -2.66 -10.20 14.69
C ARG A 144 -1.69 -9.16 15.23
N THR A 145 -1.92 -8.67 16.45
CA THR A 145 -0.99 -7.74 17.11
C THR A 145 0.36 -8.37 17.43
N ALA A 146 0.41 -9.67 17.78
CA ALA A 146 1.67 -10.39 17.98
C ALA A 146 2.48 -10.51 16.68
N MET A 147 1.85 -10.80 15.54
CA MET A 147 2.52 -10.80 14.23
C MET A 147 3.11 -9.43 13.89
N ILE A 148 2.33 -8.36 14.11
CA ILE A 148 2.79 -6.99 13.86
C ILE A 148 3.97 -6.64 14.77
N ARG A 149 3.90 -6.92 16.09
CA ARG A 149 5.01 -6.66 17.02
C ARG A 149 6.29 -7.36 16.59
N ARG A 150 6.22 -8.64 16.19
CA ARG A 150 7.39 -9.38 15.70
C ARG A 150 7.99 -8.72 14.48
N PHE A 151 7.16 -8.30 13.52
CA PHE A 151 7.63 -7.59 12.33
C PHE A 151 8.31 -6.26 12.70
N LEU A 152 7.66 -5.43 13.53
CA LEU A 152 8.20 -4.14 13.97
C LEU A 152 9.52 -4.29 14.73
N ALA A 153 9.64 -5.30 15.59
CA ALA A 153 10.87 -5.60 16.30
C ALA A 153 12.00 -5.97 15.34
N ALA A 154 11.72 -6.83 14.34
CA ALA A 154 12.70 -7.21 13.33
C ALA A 154 13.18 -6.03 12.46
N GLN A 155 12.38 -4.97 12.35
CA GLN A 155 12.74 -3.74 11.63
C GLN A 155 13.34 -2.64 12.54
N GLY A 156 13.46 -2.87 13.85
CA GLY A 156 13.89 -1.82 14.79
C GLY A 156 12.88 -0.67 14.96
N TRP A 157 11.60 -0.90 14.62
CA TRP A 157 10.54 0.11 14.65
C TRP A 157 9.65 0.04 15.89
N ALA A 158 9.87 -0.94 16.77
CA ALA A 158 9.03 -1.19 17.94
C ALA A 158 8.85 0.05 18.84
N GLU A 159 9.94 0.74 19.18
CA GLU A 159 9.92 1.94 20.05
C GLU A 159 9.25 3.15 19.40
N ARG A 160 9.23 3.19 18.07
CA ARG A 160 8.58 4.22 17.27
C ARG A 160 7.10 3.90 17.00
N SER A 161 6.57 2.81 17.54
CA SER A 161 5.23 2.32 17.23
C SER A 161 4.31 2.35 18.45
N ARG A 162 3.03 2.70 18.21
CA ARG A 162 1.96 2.55 19.20
C ARG A 162 0.80 1.81 18.55
N MET A 163 0.47 0.63 19.07
CA MET A 163 -0.70 -0.11 18.59
C MET A 163 -1.96 0.32 19.33
N VAL A 164 -3.06 0.43 18.58
CA VAL A 164 -4.38 0.82 19.09
C VAL A 164 -5.41 -0.16 18.54
N LYS A 165 -6.33 -0.60 19.40
CA LYS A 165 -7.48 -1.41 18.98
C LYS A 165 -8.51 -0.51 18.29
N LEU A 166 -8.96 -0.88 17.10
CA LEU A 166 -9.99 -0.14 16.36
C LEU A 166 -11.33 -0.85 16.51
N GLU A 167 -12.28 -0.18 17.14
CA GLU A 167 -13.68 -0.64 17.23
C GLU A 167 -14.55 -0.11 16.07
N ASP A 168 -14.01 0.80 15.27
CA ASP A 168 -14.68 1.47 14.16
C ASP A 168 -13.67 1.83 13.02
N PRO A 169 -14.15 2.31 11.85
CA PRO A 169 -13.29 2.62 10.70
C PRO A 169 -12.33 3.81 10.88
N TYR A 170 -12.52 4.65 11.90
CA TYR A 170 -11.83 5.92 12.09
C TYR A 170 -10.78 5.83 13.21
N GLY A 171 -11.15 5.20 14.33
CA GLY A 171 -10.33 5.12 15.54
C GLY A 171 -9.81 6.49 15.98
N PRO A 172 -8.53 6.60 16.43
CA PRO A 172 -8.02 7.85 17.01
C PRO A 172 -7.88 8.98 15.97
N THR A 173 -8.01 8.70 14.68
CA THR A 173 -7.75 9.69 13.61
C THR A 173 -8.74 10.84 13.60
N VAL A 174 -9.93 10.69 14.18
CA VAL A 174 -10.96 11.75 14.26
C VAL A 174 -11.07 12.37 15.66
N GLU A 175 -10.17 12.00 16.57
CA GLU A 175 -10.18 12.42 17.98
C GLU A 175 -8.86 13.03 18.42
N ASP A 176 -7.74 12.49 17.93
CA ASP A 176 -6.39 12.93 18.29
C ASP A 176 -5.92 14.06 17.36
N PRO A 177 -5.78 15.30 17.85
CA PRO A 177 -5.33 16.43 17.05
C PRO A 177 -3.82 16.40 16.77
N THR A 178 -3.05 15.56 17.48
CA THR A 178 -1.60 15.45 17.31
C THR A 178 -1.18 14.63 16.10
N ILE A 179 -2.12 13.86 15.52
CA ILE A 179 -1.88 13.12 14.27
C ILE A 179 -1.81 14.11 13.11
N GLU A 180 -0.71 14.06 12.36
CA GLU A 180 -0.43 14.98 11.25
C GLU A 180 -0.64 14.32 9.88
N ALA A 181 -0.33 13.03 9.79
CA ALA A 181 -0.39 12.27 8.55
C ALA A 181 -1.19 10.98 8.70
N LEU A 182 -1.88 10.59 7.62
CA LEU A 182 -2.60 9.32 7.51
C LEU A 182 -2.02 8.52 6.34
N VAL A 183 -1.52 7.34 6.63
CA VAL A 183 -0.95 6.44 5.63
C VAL A 183 -1.96 5.34 5.33
N VAL A 184 -2.35 5.23 4.06
CA VAL A 184 -3.39 4.31 3.60
C VAL A 184 -2.87 3.45 2.45
N SER A 185 -3.44 2.24 2.33
CA SER A 185 -3.32 1.47 1.11
C SER A 185 -4.25 2.02 0.03
N PRO A 186 -4.02 1.71 -1.26
CA PRO A 186 -4.93 2.09 -2.34
C PRO A 186 -6.40 1.69 -2.09
N SER A 187 -6.64 0.51 -1.49
CA SER A 187 -7.98 0.01 -1.18
C SER A 187 -8.68 0.76 -0.03
N THR A 188 -7.94 1.54 0.75
CA THR A 188 -8.44 2.31 1.89
C THR A 188 -8.38 3.82 1.66
N ALA A 189 -8.00 4.28 0.45
CA ALA A 189 -7.83 5.70 0.15
C ALA A 189 -9.12 6.51 0.26
N SER A 190 -10.27 5.93 -0.13
CA SER A 190 -11.58 6.58 0.04
C SER A 190 -11.89 6.89 1.50
N ARG A 191 -11.45 6.01 2.43
CA ARG A 191 -11.64 6.22 3.87
C ARG A 191 -10.88 7.44 4.39
N ALA A 192 -9.74 7.77 3.80
CA ALA A 192 -8.98 8.96 4.17
C ALA A 192 -9.76 10.25 3.88
N VAL A 193 -10.54 10.27 2.78
CA VAL A 193 -11.44 11.38 2.46
C VAL A 193 -12.52 11.51 3.53
N GLU A 194 -13.17 10.40 3.91
CA GLU A 194 -14.19 10.40 4.97
C GLU A 194 -13.62 10.88 6.32
N ILE A 195 -12.42 10.43 6.69
CA ILE A 195 -11.73 10.84 7.92
C ILE A 195 -11.49 12.35 7.91
N ASN A 196 -10.99 12.90 6.81
CA ASN A 196 -10.73 14.34 6.71
C ASN A 196 -12.03 15.16 6.74
N SER A 197 -13.11 14.70 6.13
CA SER A 197 -14.43 15.33 6.26
C SER A 197 -14.87 15.39 7.73
N LYS A 198 -14.77 14.27 8.47
CA LYS A 198 -15.10 14.22 9.91
C LYS A 198 -14.21 15.10 10.77
N ARG A 199 -12.92 15.21 10.44
CA ARG A 199 -11.99 16.11 11.14
C ARG A 199 -12.39 17.56 10.95
N VAL A 200 -12.76 17.98 9.74
CA VAL A 200 -13.24 19.34 9.45
C VAL A 200 -14.54 19.63 10.21
N GLU A 201 -15.50 18.69 10.23
CA GLU A 201 -16.73 18.80 11.04
C GLU A 201 -16.43 19.01 12.54
N ARG A 202 -15.32 18.46 13.02
CA ARG A 202 -14.83 18.59 14.40
C ARG A 202 -13.83 19.74 14.59
N MET A 203 -13.69 20.63 13.61
CA MET A 203 -12.76 21.76 13.62
C MET A 203 -11.27 21.37 13.82
N MET A 204 -10.89 20.19 13.36
CA MET A 204 -9.52 19.69 13.35
C MET A 204 -8.87 19.93 12.00
N LYS A 205 -7.54 20.14 11.99
CA LYS A 205 -6.76 20.22 10.76
C LYS A 205 -6.87 18.90 9.97
N PRO A 206 -7.15 18.93 8.65
CA PRO A 206 -7.07 17.74 7.81
C PRO A 206 -5.70 17.06 7.91
N LEU A 207 -5.69 15.74 7.87
CA LEU A 207 -4.48 14.93 7.80
C LEU A 207 -3.89 15.00 6.40
N GLU A 208 -2.57 15.09 6.30
CA GLU A 208 -1.89 14.83 5.04
C GLU A 208 -2.01 13.33 4.71
N VAL A 209 -2.55 13.01 3.55
CA VAL A 209 -2.81 11.61 3.16
C VAL A 209 -1.70 11.08 2.28
N PHE A 210 -1.05 10.00 2.74
CA PHE A 210 -0.04 9.27 1.99
C PHE A 210 -0.61 7.92 1.54
N VAL A 211 -0.71 7.72 0.23
CA VAL A 211 -1.09 6.41 -0.32
C VAL A 211 0.19 5.60 -0.53
N CYS A 212 0.33 4.46 0.14
CA CYS A 212 1.45 3.57 -0.10
C CYS A 212 1.36 2.97 -1.52
N PRO A 213 2.49 2.56 -2.12
CA PRO A 213 2.47 1.91 -3.43
C PRO A 213 1.58 0.66 -3.45
N LEU A 214 0.93 0.40 -4.59
CA LEU A 214 0.20 -0.85 -4.79
C LEU A 214 1.18 -1.99 -4.99
N VAL A 215 1.12 -3.00 -4.11
CA VAL A 215 1.98 -4.19 -4.26
C VAL A 215 1.24 -5.28 -5.03
N VAL A 216 1.85 -5.75 -6.12
CA VAL A 216 1.31 -6.82 -6.98
C VAL A 216 2.15 -8.10 -6.89
N ALA A 217 1.48 -9.23 -7.11
CA ALA A 217 2.10 -10.54 -7.23
C ALA A 217 2.67 -10.77 -8.64
N GLU A 218 3.31 -11.91 -8.87
CA GLU A 218 3.92 -12.29 -10.16
C GLU A 218 2.92 -12.31 -11.33
N ASP A 219 1.62 -12.49 -11.06
CA ASP A 219 0.56 -12.41 -12.06
C ASP A 219 0.02 -10.99 -12.30
N GLY A 220 0.66 -9.97 -11.73
CA GLY A 220 0.27 -8.57 -11.85
C GLY A 220 -0.97 -8.18 -11.04
N GLN A 221 -1.58 -9.13 -10.32
CA GLN A 221 -2.76 -8.89 -9.48
C GLN A 221 -2.35 -8.44 -8.08
N PRO A 222 -3.15 -7.59 -7.39
CA PRO A 222 -2.83 -7.11 -6.04
C PRO A 222 -2.56 -8.23 -5.04
N VAL A 223 -1.56 -8.04 -4.18
CA VAL A 223 -1.31 -8.94 -3.03
C VAL A 223 -2.37 -8.67 -1.96
N SER A 224 -2.99 -9.74 -1.43
CA SER A 224 -3.94 -9.64 -0.33
C SER A 224 -3.93 -10.87 0.56
N SER A 225 -4.35 -10.72 1.82
CA SER A 225 -4.46 -11.84 2.77
C SER A 225 -5.35 -12.97 2.24
N THR A 226 -6.44 -12.63 1.55
CA THR A 226 -7.36 -13.62 0.94
C THR A 226 -6.63 -14.53 -0.04
N ARG A 227 -5.85 -13.96 -0.97
CA ARG A 227 -5.14 -14.73 -1.99
C ARG A 227 -4.04 -15.60 -1.40
N VAL A 228 -3.35 -15.09 -0.38
CA VAL A 228 -2.33 -15.87 0.32
C VAL A 228 -2.97 -17.04 1.08
N MET A 229 -4.07 -16.82 1.80
CA MET A 229 -4.76 -17.88 2.55
C MET A 229 -5.44 -18.92 1.64
N LYS A 230 -5.84 -18.53 0.43
CA LYS A 230 -6.32 -19.46 -0.60
C LYS A 230 -5.19 -20.27 -1.26
N GLY A 231 -3.93 -19.96 -0.96
CA GLY A 231 -2.77 -20.58 -1.57
C GLY A 231 -2.64 -20.25 -3.06
N GLU A 232 -3.07 -19.06 -3.48
CA GLU A 232 -2.84 -18.55 -4.84
C GLU A 232 -1.42 -17.97 -4.95
N ILE A 233 -1.00 -17.27 -3.88
CA ILE A 233 0.30 -16.60 -3.79
C ILE A 233 0.93 -16.80 -2.41
N THR A 234 2.24 -16.65 -2.32
CA THR A 234 2.99 -16.57 -1.07
C THR A 234 2.85 -15.18 -0.43
N VAL A 235 3.27 -15.01 0.82
CA VAL A 235 3.29 -13.70 1.50
C VAL A 235 4.22 -12.68 0.83
N GLU A 236 5.19 -13.15 0.03
CA GLU A 236 6.07 -12.33 -0.80
C GLU A 236 5.48 -12.00 -2.18
N GLY A 237 4.30 -12.53 -2.53
CA GLY A 237 3.68 -12.29 -3.84
C GLY A 237 4.15 -13.21 -4.97
N ARG A 238 4.87 -14.30 -4.67
CA ARG A 238 5.16 -15.37 -5.66
C ARG A 238 3.96 -16.26 -5.88
N LEU A 239 3.71 -16.74 -7.10
CA LEU A 239 2.63 -17.70 -7.37
C LEU A 239 2.93 -19.04 -6.71
N VAL A 240 1.91 -19.62 -6.08
CA VAL A 240 2.00 -20.99 -5.56
C VAL A 240 1.70 -21.92 -6.73
N ARG A 241 2.74 -22.53 -7.30
CA ARG A 241 2.57 -23.58 -8.31
C ARG A 241 2.02 -24.81 -7.61
N ARG A 242 0.85 -25.28 -8.03
CA ARG A 242 0.40 -26.62 -7.68
C ARG A 242 1.19 -27.58 -8.58
N GLU A 243 1.99 -28.44 -7.98
CA GLU A 243 2.52 -29.60 -8.72
C GLU A 243 1.30 -30.45 -9.11
N SER A 244 1.13 -30.63 -10.42
CA SER A 244 0.13 -31.53 -11.01
C SER A 244 0.61 -32.97 -10.95
#